data_AF-A0A0E2Z0Y2-F1
#
_entry.id   AF-A0A0E2Z0Y2-F1
#
_cell.length_a   1.000
_cell.length_b   1.000
_cell.length_c   1.000
_cell.angle_alpha   90.00
_cell.angle_beta   90.00
_cell.angle_gamma   90.00
#
_symmetry.space_group_name_H-M   'P 1'
#
loop_
_entity.id
_entity.type
_entity.pdbx_description
1 polymer ?
#
loop_
_entity_poly.entity_id
_entity_poly.type
_entity_poly.pdbx_seq_one_letter_code
_entity_poly.pdbx_strand_id
1 'polypeptide(L)'
;MQSKIVRWIIVLLALVLVIGAVGWYKLLREVEQTSLKESSAAEWFKYGSISSEEEQGVPYWIWRVLPKMFPEYLPAPGGYAALGVPWEQGQELPVGFSKKTIGFPRVAFNCAFCHSARYRLKADEPATIVVPGPGNTVRPQDYARFLAASANDARFNSDNILEQISLIYELSWLDRQLYRYLIIPMTKKALIQYGQEFAWAQGKPPWGTGRIDPFNPIKFGILQMGIDATIGNSDMMPLWNLKVREGDALHWDGLNTNLHEVVISSAIGDGMTYKAIAHDSLDRIEAWLQEVPSPASPFNANENPASPYYLDEQQAAIGKAIYEQHCATCHAPGGERHRTVIPVEEVGTDRHRVDMWTAEAAKRYNAYQEDYDWGMRHFRDVDGYVAVPHDGLWLRGPYLHNGSVPTLRDMLKKPEDRPQVFYRGYDLFDPINVGFVSQGEEAERIGFRYDTGVPGNSNQGHLFGTDLPEDRKEALLEYLKTL
;
A
#
# COMPACT_ATOMS: atom_id res chain seq x y z
N MET A 1 -59.66 -26.52 -20.48
CA MET A 1 -58.29 -26.36 -21.04
C MET A 1 -57.61 -25.09 -20.54
N GLN A 2 -58.28 -23.93 -20.56
CA GLN A 2 -57.76 -22.66 -20.03
C GLN A 2 -57.27 -22.71 -18.57
N SER A 3 -57.97 -23.38 -17.63
CA SER A 3 -57.53 -23.41 -16.22
C SER A 3 -56.24 -24.22 -15.97
N LYS A 4 -55.93 -25.22 -16.82
CA LYS A 4 -54.66 -25.96 -16.74
C LYS A 4 -53.50 -25.11 -17.26
N ILE A 5 -53.71 -24.36 -18.34
CA ILE A 5 -52.72 -23.42 -18.90
C ILE A 5 -52.42 -22.31 -17.90
N VAL A 6 -53.44 -21.71 -17.29
CA VAL A 6 -53.27 -20.68 -16.24
C VAL A 6 -52.50 -21.23 -15.04
N ARG A 7 -52.79 -22.46 -14.57
CA ARG A 7 -52.02 -23.10 -13.49
C ARG A 7 -50.55 -23.32 -13.87
N TRP A 8 -50.28 -23.77 -15.09
CA TRP A 8 -48.90 -23.92 -15.58
C TRP A 8 -48.15 -22.60 -15.66
N ILE A 9 -48.81 -21.53 -16.13
CA ILE A 9 -48.24 -20.18 -16.15
C ILE A 9 -47.92 -19.70 -14.74
N ILE A 10 -48.84 -19.88 -13.78
CA ILE A 10 -48.61 -19.50 -12.37
C ILE A 10 -47.42 -20.26 -11.78
N VAL A 11 -47.35 -21.57 -12.01
CA VAL A 11 -46.22 -22.41 -11.53
C VAL A 11 -44.90 -21.95 -12.16
N LEU A 12 -44.90 -21.64 -13.46
CA LEU A 12 -43.71 -21.16 -14.16
C LEU A 12 -43.27 -19.78 -13.64
N LEU A 13 -44.21 -18.85 -13.44
CA LEU A 13 -43.92 -17.53 -12.85
C LEU A 13 -43.39 -17.64 -11.43
N ALA A 14 -43.98 -18.50 -10.60
CA ALA A 14 -43.49 -18.77 -9.25
C ALA A 14 -42.06 -19.35 -9.27
N LEU A 15 -41.78 -20.28 -10.20
CA LEU A 15 -40.45 -20.87 -10.36
C LEU A 15 -39.43 -19.82 -10.80
N VAL A 16 -39.75 -18.98 -11.78
CA VAL A 16 -38.90 -17.87 -12.23
C VAL A 16 -38.62 -16.90 -11.08
N LEU A 17 -39.65 -16.57 -10.28
CA LEU A 17 -39.49 -15.69 -9.12
C LEU A 17 -38.58 -16.31 -8.05
N VAL A 18 -38.74 -17.61 -7.75
CA VAL A 18 -37.88 -18.31 -6.79
C VAL A 18 -36.44 -18.40 -7.30
N ILE A 19 -36.23 -18.77 -8.56
CA ILE A 19 -34.89 -18.80 -9.17
C ILE A 19 -34.26 -17.40 -9.16
N GLY A 20 -35.02 -16.38 -9.51
CA GLY A 20 -34.58 -14.98 -9.48
C GLY A 20 -34.19 -14.53 -8.08
N ALA A 21 -35.01 -14.82 -7.07
CA ALA A 21 -34.73 -14.49 -5.68
C ALA A 21 -33.50 -15.23 -5.13
N VAL A 22 -33.36 -16.53 -5.43
CA VAL A 22 -32.18 -17.33 -5.05
C VAL A 22 -30.93 -16.83 -5.76
N GLY A 23 -31.03 -16.53 -7.06
CA GLY A 23 -29.94 -15.97 -7.86
C GLY A 23 -29.47 -14.63 -7.30
N TRP A 24 -30.40 -13.71 -7.04
CA TRP A 24 -30.10 -12.44 -6.38
C TRP A 24 -29.42 -12.66 -5.02
N TYR A 25 -30.00 -13.50 -4.16
CA TYR A 25 -29.48 -13.77 -2.83
C TYR A 25 -28.06 -14.35 -2.84
N LYS A 26 -27.75 -15.24 -3.79
CA LYS A 26 -26.47 -15.94 -3.87
C LYS A 26 -25.39 -15.21 -4.66
N LEU A 27 -25.75 -14.31 -5.57
CA LEU A 27 -24.80 -13.71 -6.51
C LEU A 27 -24.70 -12.19 -6.41
N LEU A 28 -25.73 -11.51 -5.90
CA LEU A 28 -25.82 -10.03 -5.97
C LEU A 28 -26.06 -9.37 -4.61
N ARG A 29 -26.58 -10.11 -3.61
CA ARG A 29 -26.87 -9.55 -2.29
C ARG A 29 -25.63 -9.03 -1.60
N GLU A 30 -25.65 -7.76 -1.25
CA GLU A 30 -24.63 -7.14 -0.41
C GLU A 30 -24.95 -7.31 1.09
N VAL A 31 -23.91 -7.50 1.90
CA VAL A 31 -24.02 -7.52 3.36
C VAL A 31 -22.95 -6.60 3.94
N GLU A 32 -23.36 -5.65 4.78
CA GLU A 32 -22.47 -4.77 5.51
C GLU A 32 -21.54 -5.54 6.45
N GLN A 33 -20.33 -5.02 6.67
CA GLN A 33 -19.36 -5.56 7.64
C GLN A 33 -19.73 -5.17 9.09
N THR A 34 -20.85 -5.69 9.58
CA THR A 34 -21.39 -5.33 10.90
C THR A 34 -20.46 -5.69 12.06
N SER A 35 -19.59 -6.69 11.92
CA SER A 35 -18.61 -7.10 12.94
C SER A 35 -17.55 -6.03 13.26
N LEU A 36 -17.29 -5.11 12.32
CA LEU A 36 -16.33 -4.02 12.49
C LEU A 36 -17.01 -2.68 12.79
N LYS A 37 -18.34 -2.60 12.79
CA LYS A 37 -19.08 -1.34 12.91
C LYS A 37 -18.68 -0.55 14.16
N GLU A 38 -18.64 -1.22 15.30
CA GLU A 38 -18.27 -0.65 16.61
C GLU A 38 -16.77 -0.77 16.93
N SER A 39 -15.94 -1.16 15.97
CA SER A 39 -14.48 -1.26 16.18
C SER A 39 -13.84 0.13 16.33
N SER A 40 -12.54 0.19 16.65
CA SER A 40 -11.80 1.45 16.59
C SER A 40 -11.55 1.88 15.13
N ALA A 41 -11.23 3.15 14.88
CA ALA A 41 -10.88 3.59 13.53
C ALA A 41 -9.62 2.87 13.01
N ALA A 42 -8.65 2.56 13.88
CA ALA A 42 -7.47 1.78 13.53
C ALA A 42 -7.82 0.34 13.11
N GLU A 43 -8.74 -0.33 13.81
CA GLU A 43 -9.18 -1.68 13.43
C GLU A 43 -9.95 -1.68 12.10
N TRP A 44 -10.80 -0.67 11.90
CA TRP A 44 -11.47 -0.46 10.62
C TRP A 44 -10.48 -0.16 9.49
N PHE A 45 -9.43 0.62 9.73
CA PHE A 45 -8.40 0.85 8.73
C PHE A 45 -7.71 -0.46 8.31
N LYS A 46 -7.45 -1.37 9.25
CA LYS A 46 -6.80 -2.65 8.97
C LYS A 46 -7.67 -3.63 8.16
N TYR A 47 -8.98 -3.69 8.43
CA TYR A 47 -9.86 -4.79 7.94
C TYR A 47 -11.19 -4.35 7.32
N GLY A 48 -11.50 -3.06 7.41
CA GLY A 48 -12.72 -2.44 6.88
C GLY A 48 -12.66 -2.31 5.36
N SER A 49 -13.81 -2.52 4.72
CA SER A 49 -13.99 -2.43 3.29
C SER A 49 -14.06 -0.96 2.85
N ILE A 50 -13.38 -0.67 1.75
CA ILE A 50 -13.53 0.57 0.97
C ILE A 50 -14.32 0.33 -0.32
N SER A 51 -15.10 -0.77 -0.34
CA SER A 51 -15.88 -1.27 -1.48
C SER A 51 -15.10 -1.75 -2.70
N SER A 52 -13.80 -2.04 -2.57
CA SER A 52 -13.00 -2.67 -3.61
C SER A 52 -13.44 -4.10 -3.98
N GLU A 53 -14.24 -4.77 -3.14
CA GLU A 53 -14.66 -6.16 -3.37
C GLU A 53 -15.58 -6.35 -4.58
N GLU A 54 -16.20 -5.29 -5.08
CA GLU A 54 -17.05 -5.36 -6.27
C GLU A 54 -16.21 -5.70 -7.51
N GLU A 55 -15.15 -4.93 -7.76
CA GLU A 55 -14.28 -5.04 -8.94
C GLU A 55 -13.06 -5.93 -8.72
N GLN A 56 -12.39 -5.81 -7.57
CA GLN A 56 -11.12 -6.49 -7.27
C GLN A 56 -11.26 -7.68 -6.32
N GLY A 57 -12.48 -7.95 -5.82
CA GLY A 57 -12.73 -8.98 -4.82
C GLY A 57 -12.56 -10.41 -5.35
N VAL A 58 -11.60 -11.15 -4.79
CA VAL A 58 -11.46 -12.59 -5.04
C VAL A 58 -12.41 -13.34 -4.12
N PRO A 59 -13.20 -14.33 -4.59
CA PRO A 59 -14.05 -15.14 -3.70
C PRO A 59 -13.22 -15.75 -2.58
N TYR A 60 -13.65 -15.55 -1.33
CA TYR A 60 -12.86 -15.83 -0.13
C TYR A 60 -12.29 -17.25 -0.09
N TRP A 61 -13.10 -18.26 -0.42
CA TRP A 61 -12.64 -19.66 -0.37
C TRP A 61 -11.64 -19.99 -1.48
N ILE A 62 -11.74 -19.33 -2.65
CA ILE A 62 -10.72 -19.45 -3.69
C ILE A 62 -9.44 -18.79 -3.18
N TRP A 63 -9.51 -17.52 -2.78
CA TRP A 63 -8.38 -16.77 -2.21
C TRP A 63 -7.69 -17.55 -1.08
N ARG A 64 -8.44 -18.18 -0.17
CA ARG A 64 -7.88 -18.91 0.96
C ARG A 64 -7.02 -20.11 0.54
N VAL A 65 -7.37 -20.81 -0.53
CA VAL A 65 -6.64 -22.01 -0.98
C VAL A 65 -5.52 -21.73 -1.97
N LEU A 66 -5.53 -20.58 -2.67
CA LEU A 66 -4.53 -20.27 -3.71
C LEU A 66 -3.08 -20.43 -3.23
N PRO A 67 -2.65 -19.90 -2.07
CA PRO A 67 -1.25 -20.01 -1.66
C PRO A 67 -0.77 -21.44 -1.43
N LYS A 68 -1.68 -22.35 -1.09
CA LYS A 68 -1.39 -23.77 -0.92
C LYS A 68 -1.32 -24.49 -2.27
N MET A 69 -2.15 -24.07 -3.23
CA MET A 69 -2.19 -24.64 -4.57
C MET A 69 -1.01 -24.21 -5.46
N PHE A 70 -0.56 -22.97 -5.26
CA PHE A 70 0.43 -22.30 -6.11
C PHE A 70 1.57 -21.65 -5.30
N PRO A 71 2.19 -22.35 -4.32
CA PRO A 71 3.27 -21.77 -3.51
C PRO A 71 4.47 -21.29 -4.32
N GLU A 72 4.71 -21.85 -5.51
CA GLU A 72 5.80 -21.50 -6.41
C GLU A 72 5.65 -20.12 -7.08
N TYR A 73 4.45 -19.53 -7.07
CA TYR A 73 4.20 -18.19 -7.59
C TYR A 73 4.28 -17.11 -6.50
N LEU A 74 4.51 -17.51 -5.26
CA LEU A 74 4.81 -16.59 -4.17
C LEU A 74 6.32 -16.36 -4.07
N PRO A 75 6.75 -15.20 -3.56
CA PRO A 75 8.17 -14.88 -3.48
C PRO A 75 8.92 -15.66 -2.39
N ALA A 76 8.20 -16.27 -1.45
CA ALA A 76 8.75 -17.08 -0.37
C ALA A 76 7.69 -18.08 0.16
N PRO A 77 8.08 -19.10 0.95
CA PRO A 77 7.12 -19.94 1.67
C PRO A 77 6.30 -19.16 2.71
N GLY A 78 5.19 -19.74 3.19
CA GLY A 78 4.36 -19.15 4.27
C GLY A 78 3.03 -18.55 3.80
N GLY A 79 2.67 -18.73 2.54
CA GLY A 79 1.41 -18.27 1.97
C GLY A 79 1.36 -16.74 1.85
N TYR A 80 0.24 -16.10 2.20
CA TYR A 80 0.09 -14.65 2.07
C TYR A 80 1.11 -13.84 2.89
N ALA A 81 1.64 -14.39 3.99
CA ALA A 81 2.71 -13.74 4.75
C ALA A 81 4.00 -13.51 3.93
N ALA A 82 4.23 -14.29 2.87
CA ALA A 82 5.36 -14.10 1.95
C ALA A 82 5.29 -12.78 1.17
N LEU A 83 4.10 -12.18 1.06
CA LEU A 83 3.89 -10.86 0.46
C LEU A 83 4.24 -9.72 1.43
N GLY A 84 4.73 -10.05 2.62
CA GLY A 84 5.15 -9.10 3.65
C GLY A 84 4.01 -8.30 4.26
N VAL A 85 2.76 -8.73 4.08
CA VAL A 85 1.62 -8.15 4.79
C VAL A 85 1.66 -8.56 6.27
N PRO A 86 1.46 -7.63 7.22
CA PRO A 86 1.40 -7.97 8.64
C PRO A 86 0.19 -8.86 8.94
N TRP A 87 0.33 -9.76 9.92
CA TRP A 87 -0.77 -10.62 10.34
C TRP A 87 -0.83 -10.68 11.86
N GLU A 88 -1.91 -10.16 12.42
CA GLU A 88 -2.14 -10.16 13.86
C GLU A 88 -2.61 -11.53 14.34
N GLN A 89 -2.15 -11.93 15.53
CA GLN A 89 -2.55 -13.19 16.13
C GLN A 89 -4.08 -13.25 16.32
N GLY A 90 -4.68 -14.35 15.84
CA GLY A 90 -6.13 -14.57 15.97
C GLY A 90 -6.97 -13.89 14.90
N GLN A 91 -6.38 -13.06 14.04
CA GLN A 91 -7.10 -12.45 12.92
C GLN A 91 -7.20 -13.40 11.73
N GLU A 92 -8.39 -13.42 11.12
CA GLU A 92 -8.67 -14.30 9.98
C GLU A 92 -7.94 -13.88 8.71
N LEU A 93 -7.83 -12.57 8.49
CA LEU A 93 -7.16 -11.96 7.36
C LEU A 93 -5.88 -11.25 7.83
N PRO A 94 -4.85 -11.14 6.98
CA PRO A 94 -3.75 -10.22 7.24
C PRO A 94 -4.25 -8.78 7.18
N VAL A 95 -3.53 -7.89 7.87
CA VAL A 95 -3.77 -6.45 7.83
C VAL A 95 -3.69 -5.97 6.38
N GLY A 96 -4.63 -5.12 5.99
CA GLY A 96 -4.71 -4.62 4.61
C GLY A 96 -5.73 -5.33 3.75
N PHE A 97 -6.48 -6.30 4.29
CA PHE A 97 -7.51 -7.01 3.55
C PHE A 97 -8.86 -6.91 4.26
N SER A 98 -9.88 -6.63 3.48
CA SER A 98 -11.27 -6.65 3.92
C SER A 98 -11.98 -7.88 3.40
N LYS A 99 -13.00 -8.33 4.14
CA LYS A 99 -13.93 -9.39 3.72
C LYS A 99 -15.35 -8.87 3.74
N LYS A 100 -15.96 -8.75 2.56
CA LYS A 100 -17.35 -8.30 2.39
C LYS A 100 -18.13 -9.32 1.57
N THR A 101 -19.44 -9.43 1.81
CA THR A 101 -20.30 -10.32 1.01
C THR A 101 -20.98 -9.52 -0.09
N ILE A 102 -20.72 -9.90 -1.33
CA ILE A 102 -21.44 -9.43 -2.53
C ILE A 102 -21.84 -10.70 -3.29
N GLY A 103 -23.06 -11.17 -3.00
CA GLY A 103 -23.55 -12.53 -3.27
C GLY A 103 -22.93 -13.57 -2.35
N PHE A 104 -21.60 -13.69 -2.41
CA PHE A 104 -20.76 -14.59 -1.63
C PHE A 104 -19.59 -13.78 -1.01
N PRO A 105 -18.90 -14.31 0.03
CA PRO A 105 -17.79 -13.60 0.65
C PRO A 105 -16.64 -13.42 -0.34
N ARG A 106 -16.13 -12.19 -0.44
CA ARG A 106 -14.99 -11.78 -1.26
C ARG A 106 -13.95 -11.10 -0.40
N VAL A 107 -12.70 -11.19 -0.83
CA VAL A 107 -11.56 -10.52 -0.21
C VAL A 107 -10.95 -9.56 -1.22
N ALA A 108 -10.77 -8.31 -0.81
CA ALA A 108 -10.01 -7.31 -1.53
C ALA A 108 -9.00 -6.68 -0.57
N PHE A 109 -7.96 -6.05 -1.11
CA PHE A 109 -7.11 -5.21 -0.28
C PHE A 109 -7.78 -3.85 -0.02
N ASN A 110 -7.38 -3.19 1.05
CA ASN A 110 -7.76 -1.83 1.40
C ASN A 110 -6.49 -0.97 1.62
N CYS A 111 -6.66 0.27 2.10
CA CYS A 111 -5.55 1.21 2.29
C CYS A 111 -4.41 0.66 3.17
N ALA A 112 -4.73 -0.17 4.18
CA ALA A 112 -3.72 -0.73 5.08
C ALA A 112 -2.79 -1.74 4.41
N PHE A 113 -3.13 -2.25 3.22
CA PHE A 113 -2.21 -3.12 2.46
C PHE A 113 -0.91 -2.39 2.15
N CYS A 114 -1.02 -1.13 1.72
CA CYS A 114 0.11 -0.27 1.39
C CYS A 114 0.62 0.54 2.60
N HIS A 115 -0.26 0.82 3.57
CA HIS A 115 0.01 1.75 4.68
C HIS A 115 0.07 1.06 6.04
N SER A 116 0.81 -0.06 6.12
CA SER A 116 1.10 -0.75 7.38
C SER A 116 2.59 -1.04 7.51
N ALA A 117 3.22 -0.43 8.51
CA ALA A 117 4.61 -0.71 8.82
C ALA A 117 4.75 -1.90 9.76
N ARG A 118 5.90 -2.56 9.69
CA ARG A 118 6.29 -3.63 10.62
C ARG A 118 7.73 -3.41 11.08
N TYR A 119 7.97 -3.51 12.39
CA TYR A 119 9.33 -3.44 12.94
C TYR A 119 9.54 -4.37 14.14
N ARG A 120 10.80 -4.74 14.37
CA ARG A 120 11.30 -5.41 15.56
C ARG A 120 12.47 -4.61 16.11
N LEU A 121 12.51 -4.38 17.43
CA LEU A 121 13.67 -3.78 18.09
C LEU A 121 14.73 -4.82 18.44
N LYS A 122 14.30 -6.07 18.66
CA LYS A 122 15.19 -7.22 18.84
C LYS A 122 14.78 -8.37 17.93
N ALA A 123 15.76 -9.15 17.48
CA ALA A 123 15.54 -10.21 16.52
C ALA A 123 14.60 -11.32 17.03
N ASP A 124 14.54 -11.53 18.34
CA ASP A 124 13.74 -12.55 19.02
C ASP A 124 12.36 -12.07 19.49
N GLU A 125 12.01 -10.80 19.27
CA GLU A 125 10.71 -10.23 19.64
C GLU A 125 9.69 -10.37 18.50
N PRO A 126 8.38 -10.53 18.81
CA PRO A 126 7.32 -10.39 17.82
C PRO A 126 7.37 -9.00 17.18
N ALA A 127 7.04 -8.93 15.89
CA ALA A 127 7.03 -7.66 15.21
C ALA A 127 5.85 -6.77 15.64
N THR A 128 6.13 -5.49 15.87
CA THR A 128 5.13 -4.46 16.10
C THR A 128 4.57 -4.00 14.76
N ILE A 129 3.25 -3.90 14.68
CA ILE A 129 2.51 -3.40 13.50
C ILE A 129 2.08 -1.97 13.77
N VAL A 130 2.35 -1.07 12.83
CA VAL A 130 1.98 0.34 12.94
C VAL A 130 1.14 0.74 11.74
N VAL A 131 -0.09 1.19 12.01
CA VAL A 131 -1.00 1.79 11.03
C VAL A 131 -1.28 3.24 11.42
N PRO A 132 -1.34 4.19 10.47
CA PRO A 132 -1.17 4.02 9.02
C PRO A 132 0.29 4.32 8.59
N GLY A 133 1.21 3.39 8.85
CA GLY A 133 2.65 3.58 8.66
C GLY A 133 3.15 3.39 7.22
N PRO A 134 4.45 3.63 6.97
CA PRO A 134 5.05 3.33 5.68
C PRO A 134 5.09 1.81 5.48
N GLY A 135 4.52 1.29 4.41
CA GLY A 135 4.41 -0.15 4.10
C GLY A 135 5.75 -0.85 3.85
N ASN A 136 6.74 -0.75 4.73
CA ASN A 136 8.14 -1.11 4.54
C ASN A 136 8.40 -2.59 4.18
N THR A 137 7.40 -3.46 4.32
CA THR A 137 7.52 -4.91 4.07
C THR A 137 6.59 -5.43 2.98
N VAL A 138 5.57 -4.67 2.53
CA VAL A 138 4.58 -5.17 1.57
C VAL A 138 5.16 -5.36 0.17
N ARG A 139 4.62 -6.31 -0.59
CA ARG A 139 5.04 -6.64 -1.97
C ARG A 139 3.85 -6.58 -2.95
N PRO A 140 3.31 -5.38 -3.27
CA PRO A 140 2.11 -5.24 -4.10
C PRO A 140 2.26 -5.85 -5.49
N GLN A 141 3.43 -5.65 -6.13
CA GLN A 141 3.72 -6.19 -7.45
C GLN A 141 3.70 -7.73 -7.48
N ASP A 142 4.20 -8.35 -6.41
CA ASP A 142 4.26 -9.80 -6.31
C ASP A 142 2.88 -10.41 -6.03
N TYR A 143 2.00 -9.68 -5.32
CA TYR A 143 0.60 -10.10 -5.17
C TYR A 143 -0.14 -10.10 -6.51
N ALA A 144 0.01 -9.03 -7.30
CA ALA A 144 -0.55 -8.94 -8.65
C ALA A 144 -0.06 -10.09 -9.55
N ARG A 145 1.25 -10.33 -9.56
CA ARG A 145 1.88 -11.44 -10.31
C ARG A 145 1.39 -12.80 -9.84
N PHE A 146 1.29 -13.01 -8.53
CA PHE A 146 0.81 -14.27 -7.95
C PHE A 146 -0.59 -14.61 -8.43
N LEU A 147 -1.53 -13.65 -8.38
CA LEU A 147 -2.90 -13.86 -8.85
C LEU A 147 -2.94 -14.16 -10.35
N ALA A 148 -2.23 -13.37 -11.16
CA ALA A 148 -2.17 -13.55 -12.61
C ALA A 148 -1.56 -14.91 -13.01
N ALA A 149 -0.44 -15.30 -12.39
CA ALA A 149 0.23 -16.57 -12.64
C ALA A 149 -0.64 -17.77 -12.22
N SER A 150 -1.24 -17.70 -11.03
CA SER A 150 -2.17 -18.73 -10.52
C SER A 150 -3.32 -18.95 -11.49
N ALA A 151 -3.94 -17.89 -12.01
CA ALA A 151 -5.07 -17.99 -12.93
C ALA A 151 -4.69 -18.55 -14.31
N ASN A 152 -3.45 -18.36 -14.76
CA ASN A 152 -2.95 -18.93 -16.01
C ASN A 152 -2.53 -20.40 -15.88
N ASP A 153 -2.39 -20.94 -14.67
CA ASP A 153 -2.04 -22.33 -14.45
C ASP A 153 -3.21 -23.28 -14.75
N ALA A 154 -2.90 -24.44 -15.36
CA ALA A 154 -3.88 -25.46 -15.70
C ALA A 154 -4.59 -26.06 -14.47
N ARG A 155 -3.92 -26.07 -13.30
CA ARG A 155 -4.49 -26.53 -12.03
C ARG A 155 -5.55 -25.57 -11.48
N PHE A 156 -5.63 -24.32 -11.95
CA PHE A 156 -6.72 -23.41 -11.61
C PHE A 156 -7.97 -23.83 -12.39
N ASN A 157 -8.71 -24.79 -11.83
CA ASN A 157 -9.95 -25.31 -12.39
C ASN A 157 -10.89 -25.74 -11.25
N SER A 158 -12.15 -25.96 -11.61
CA SER A 158 -13.20 -26.24 -10.64
C SER A 158 -13.00 -27.52 -9.84
N ASP A 159 -12.36 -28.55 -10.40
CA ASP A 159 -12.13 -29.81 -9.70
C ASP A 159 -11.09 -29.63 -8.60
N ASN A 160 -9.91 -29.13 -8.95
CA ASN A 160 -8.80 -28.97 -8.02
C ASN A 160 -9.10 -27.93 -6.92
N ILE A 161 -9.74 -26.81 -7.28
CA ILE A 161 -10.08 -25.76 -6.30
C ILE A 161 -11.14 -26.28 -5.33
N LEU A 162 -12.20 -26.96 -5.82
CA LEU A 162 -13.22 -27.53 -4.92
C LEU A 162 -12.67 -28.64 -4.04
N GLU A 163 -11.73 -29.44 -4.54
CA GLU A 163 -11.01 -30.41 -3.74
C GLU A 163 -10.30 -29.73 -2.57
N GLN A 164 -9.50 -28.68 -2.83
CA GLN A 164 -8.80 -27.97 -1.76
C GLN A 164 -9.73 -27.25 -0.78
N ILE A 165 -10.83 -26.66 -1.26
CA ILE A 165 -11.84 -26.04 -0.39
C ILE A 165 -12.46 -27.10 0.54
N SER A 166 -12.77 -28.30 0.02
CA SER A 166 -13.41 -29.36 0.80
C SER A 166 -12.55 -29.89 1.97
N LEU A 167 -11.23 -29.65 1.94
CA LEU A 167 -10.32 -30.00 3.03
C LEU A 167 -10.45 -29.05 4.24
N ILE A 168 -11.02 -27.85 4.06
CA ILE A 168 -11.08 -26.82 5.09
C ILE A 168 -12.48 -26.29 5.36
N TYR A 169 -13.43 -26.54 4.46
CA TYR A 169 -14.80 -26.04 4.57
C TYR A 169 -15.82 -26.90 3.77
N GLU A 170 -16.99 -27.13 4.36
CA GLU A 170 -18.09 -27.85 3.70
C GLU A 170 -19.07 -26.87 3.03
N LEU A 171 -18.97 -26.73 1.71
CA LEU A 171 -19.94 -25.97 0.93
C LEU A 171 -21.29 -26.70 0.87
N SER A 172 -22.39 -25.94 0.95
CA SER A 172 -23.72 -26.48 0.65
C SER A 172 -23.77 -27.02 -0.79
N TRP A 173 -24.69 -27.96 -1.07
CA TRP A 173 -24.78 -28.54 -2.42
C TRP A 173 -24.96 -27.47 -3.51
N LEU A 174 -25.81 -26.48 -3.25
CA LEU A 174 -26.06 -25.37 -4.18
C LEU A 174 -24.80 -24.51 -4.36
N ASP A 175 -24.13 -24.13 -3.27
CA ASP A 175 -22.90 -23.33 -3.36
C ASP A 175 -21.80 -24.09 -4.08
N ARG A 176 -21.69 -25.41 -3.88
CA ARG A 176 -20.75 -26.26 -4.62
C ARG A 176 -21.04 -26.24 -6.13
N GLN A 177 -22.31 -26.26 -6.55
CA GLN A 177 -22.65 -26.14 -7.98
C GLN A 177 -22.34 -24.73 -8.52
N LEU A 178 -22.64 -23.68 -7.76
CA LEU A 178 -22.31 -22.30 -8.12
C LEU A 178 -20.79 -22.11 -8.25
N TYR A 179 -20.01 -22.62 -7.30
CA TYR A 179 -18.55 -22.60 -7.37
C TYR A 179 -18.04 -23.36 -8.60
N ARG A 180 -18.56 -24.56 -8.84
CA ARG A 180 -18.12 -25.43 -9.94
C ARG A 180 -18.34 -24.81 -11.31
N TYR A 181 -19.54 -24.31 -11.57
CA TYR A 181 -19.95 -23.94 -12.93
C TYR A 181 -19.95 -22.44 -13.19
N LEU A 182 -19.88 -21.60 -12.16
CA LEU A 182 -19.98 -20.15 -12.29
C LEU A 182 -18.80 -19.42 -11.63
N ILE A 183 -18.66 -19.50 -10.30
CA ILE A 183 -17.74 -18.63 -9.56
C ILE A 183 -16.28 -18.93 -9.94
N ILE A 184 -15.83 -20.19 -9.92
CA ILE A 184 -14.44 -20.53 -10.26
C ILE A 184 -14.09 -20.17 -11.72
N PRO A 185 -14.89 -20.54 -12.74
CA PRO A 185 -14.64 -20.13 -14.12
C PRO A 185 -14.62 -18.60 -14.31
N MET A 186 -15.55 -17.87 -13.67
CA MET A 186 -15.58 -16.41 -13.76
C MET A 186 -14.38 -15.76 -13.08
N THR A 187 -13.98 -16.22 -11.89
CA THR A 187 -12.78 -15.76 -11.21
C THR A 187 -11.53 -16.02 -12.03
N LYS A 188 -11.40 -17.21 -12.64
CA LYS A 188 -10.29 -17.52 -13.55
C LYS A 188 -10.22 -16.51 -14.70
N LYS A 189 -11.36 -16.26 -15.36
CA LYS A 189 -11.45 -15.32 -16.47
C LYS A 189 -11.06 -13.90 -16.04
N ALA A 190 -11.59 -13.42 -14.92
CA ALA A 190 -11.30 -12.10 -14.38
C ALA A 190 -9.81 -11.93 -14.03
N LEU A 191 -9.19 -12.92 -13.36
CA LEU A 191 -7.78 -12.87 -13.01
C LEU A 191 -6.84 -12.99 -14.22
N ILE A 192 -7.23 -13.71 -15.27
CA ILE A 192 -6.50 -13.71 -16.55
C ILE A 192 -6.55 -12.33 -17.20
N GLN A 193 -7.74 -11.70 -17.24
CA GLN A 193 -7.89 -10.35 -17.78
C GLN A 193 -7.07 -9.33 -16.97
N TYR A 194 -7.15 -9.38 -15.64
CA TYR A 194 -6.30 -8.58 -14.75
C TYR A 194 -4.80 -8.76 -15.07
N GLY A 195 -4.35 -10.00 -15.30
CA GLY A 195 -2.97 -10.28 -15.70
C GLY A 195 -2.58 -9.67 -17.05
N GLN A 196 -3.51 -9.58 -18.00
CA GLN A 196 -3.30 -8.92 -19.29
C GLN A 196 -3.23 -7.40 -19.13
N GLU A 197 -4.11 -6.83 -18.31
CA GLU A 197 -4.10 -5.40 -17.97
C GLU A 197 -2.82 -5.03 -17.21
N PHE A 198 -2.31 -5.89 -16.34
CA PHE A 198 -1.06 -5.68 -15.61
C PHE A 198 0.21 -5.91 -16.47
N ALA A 199 0.09 -6.40 -17.69
CA ALA A 199 1.23 -6.75 -18.54
C ALA A 199 2.12 -5.55 -18.89
N TRP A 200 1.64 -4.30 -18.77
CA TRP A 200 2.45 -3.09 -18.94
C TRP A 200 3.64 -3.03 -17.98
N ALA A 201 3.55 -3.69 -16.82
CA ALA A 201 4.63 -3.73 -15.83
C ALA A 201 5.75 -4.72 -16.23
N GLN A 202 5.51 -5.55 -17.24
CA GLN A 202 6.55 -6.44 -17.79
C GLN A 202 7.61 -5.61 -18.52
N GLY A 203 8.88 -5.93 -18.27
CA GLY A 203 10.01 -5.18 -18.85
C GLY A 203 10.35 -3.86 -18.15
N LYS A 204 9.54 -3.42 -17.17
CA LYS A 204 9.88 -2.30 -16.28
C LYS A 204 10.65 -2.80 -15.05
N PRO A 205 11.46 -1.94 -14.40
CA PRO A 205 12.08 -2.26 -13.13
C PRO A 205 11.09 -2.81 -12.10
N PRO A 206 11.42 -3.90 -11.39
CA PRO A 206 10.58 -4.41 -10.33
C PRO A 206 10.38 -3.35 -9.24
N TRP A 207 9.18 -3.26 -8.69
CA TRP A 207 8.89 -2.31 -7.61
C TRP A 207 9.73 -2.65 -6.38
N GLY A 208 9.83 -3.95 -6.06
CA GLY A 208 10.52 -4.44 -4.88
C GLY A 208 9.68 -4.29 -3.61
N THR A 209 10.27 -4.62 -2.46
CA THR A 209 9.58 -4.57 -1.16
C THR A 209 9.41 -3.13 -0.67
N GLY A 210 8.19 -2.82 -0.21
CA GLY A 210 7.77 -1.54 0.35
C GLY A 210 7.53 -0.44 -0.67
N ARG A 211 7.32 -0.82 -1.94
CA ARG A 211 7.15 0.12 -3.05
C ARG A 211 5.95 -0.22 -3.92
N ILE A 212 5.48 0.79 -4.64
CA ILE A 212 4.39 0.70 -5.61
C ILE A 212 4.66 1.63 -6.80
N ASP A 213 4.08 1.31 -7.96
CA ASP A 213 3.82 2.30 -9.00
C ASP A 213 2.34 2.70 -8.90
N PRO A 214 2.03 3.84 -8.25
CA PRO A 214 0.64 4.14 -7.89
C PRO A 214 -0.16 4.75 -9.06
N PHE A 215 0.50 5.28 -10.09
CA PHE A 215 -0.17 6.11 -11.09
C PHE A 215 -0.05 5.59 -12.52
N ASN A 216 0.92 4.76 -12.88
CA ASN A 216 0.85 4.08 -14.18
C ASN A 216 -0.37 3.14 -14.34
N PRO A 217 -0.78 2.35 -13.34
CA PRO A 217 -2.04 1.60 -13.44
C PRO A 217 -3.23 2.52 -13.70
N ILE A 218 -3.25 3.70 -13.05
CA ILE A 218 -4.30 4.71 -13.21
C ILE A 218 -4.25 5.32 -14.62
N LYS A 219 -3.08 5.78 -15.08
CA LYS A 219 -2.88 6.33 -16.43
C LYS A 219 -3.35 5.36 -17.51
N PHE A 220 -2.88 4.13 -17.47
CA PHE A 220 -3.11 3.17 -18.55
C PHE A 220 -4.50 2.54 -18.49
N GLY A 221 -4.97 2.17 -17.30
CA GLY A 221 -6.27 1.51 -17.11
C GLY A 221 -7.40 2.52 -16.99
N ILE A 222 -7.37 3.33 -15.92
CA ILE A 222 -8.49 4.18 -15.50
C ILE A 222 -8.65 5.39 -16.44
N LEU A 223 -7.56 6.08 -16.76
CA LEU A 223 -7.57 7.27 -17.63
C LEU A 223 -7.43 6.92 -19.12
N GLN A 224 -7.32 5.62 -19.43
CA GLN A 224 -7.22 5.07 -20.79
C GLN A 224 -6.17 5.79 -21.65
N MET A 225 -5.04 6.14 -21.06
CA MET A 225 -3.90 6.71 -21.78
C MET A 225 -3.08 5.58 -22.41
N GLY A 226 -2.33 5.90 -23.46
CA GLY A 226 -1.43 4.92 -24.09
C GLY A 226 -0.37 4.42 -23.12
N ILE A 227 -0.08 3.11 -23.16
CA ILE A 227 1.02 2.52 -22.40
C ILE A 227 2.34 3.15 -22.87
N ASP A 228 3.09 3.71 -21.93
CA ASP A 228 4.38 4.35 -22.17
C ASP A 228 5.51 3.71 -21.32
N ALA A 229 6.73 4.21 -21.53
CA ALA A 229 7.93 3.73 -20.86
C ALA A 229 8.19 4.36 -19.48
N THR A 230 7.27 5.19 -18.97
CA THR A 230 7.48 5.88 -17.69
C THR A 230 7.53 4.90 -16.51
N ILE A 231 8.24 5.28 -15.45
CA ILE A 231 8.44 4.48 -14.24
C ILE A 231 7.92 5.31 -13.05
N GLY A 232 6.84 4.86 -12.40
CA GLY A 232 6.23 5.58 -11.27
C GLY A 232 6.64 5.06 -9.90
N ASN A 233 7.58 4.12 -9.83
CA ASN A 233 7.93 3.39 -8.61
C ASN A 233 8.32 4.33 -7.46
N SER A 234 7.61 4.28 -6.35
CA SER A 234 7.89 5.05 -5.14
C SER A 234 7.81 4.21 -3.88
N ASP A 235 8.44 4.70 -2.83
CA ASP A 235 8.23 4.22 -1.46
C ASP A 235 6.83 4.59 -0.93
N MET A 236 6.35 3.87 0.07
CA MET A 236 5.05 4.13 0.69
C MET A 236 5.13 5.24 1.73
N MET A 237 4.31 6.27 1.59
CA MET A 237 4.23 7.34 2.58
C MET A 237 3.42 6.91 3.81
N PRO A 238 3.78 7.32 5.03
CA PRO A 238 2.86 7.24 6.15
C PRO A 238 1.72 8.25 6.04
N LEU A 239 0.56 7.89 6.58
CA LEU A 239 -0.66 8.70 6.52
C LEU A 239 -1.09 9.25 7.89
N TRP A 240 -0.18 9.31 8.86
CA TRP A 240 -0.46 9.92 10.15
C TRP A 240 -0.36 11.44 10.08
N ASN A 241 -1.05 12.09 11.01
CA ASN A 241 -0.99 13.54 11.25
C ASN A 241 -1.27 14.35 9.97
N LEU A 242 -2.33 14.01 9.23
CA LEU A 242 -2.63 14.71 7.97
C LEU A 242 -3.29 16.07 8.17
N LYS A 243 -3.85 16.36 9.35
CA LYS A 243 -4.47 17.65 9.65
C LYS A 243 -3.49 18.81 9.55
N VAL A 244 -2.25 18.62 10.00
CA VAL A 244 -1.21 19.67 9.89
C VAL A 244 -0.74 19.90 8.44
N ARG A 245 -1.28 19.13 7.48
CA ARG A 245 -0.93 19.14 6.06
C ARG A 245 -2.12 19.55 5.19
N GLU A 246 -3.20 20.07 5.79
CA GLU A 246 -4.39 20.51 5.07
C GLU A 246 -4.07 21.69 4.14
N GLY A 247 -4.44 21.58 2.86
CA GLY A 247 -4.15 22.58 1.83
C GLY A 247 -2.74 22.51 1.22
N ASP A 248 -1.87 21.67 1.76
CA ASP A 248 -0.50 21.48 1.26
C ASP A 248 -0.40 20.50 0.08
N ALA A 249 0.77 20.43 -0.57
CA ALA A 249 1.07 19.45 -1.61
C ALA A 249 1.11 18.00 -1.07
N LEU A 250 0.25 17.12 -1.57
CA LEU A 250 0.15 15.70 -1.20
C LEU A 250 0.79 14.79 -2.27
N HIS A 251 1.07 13.54 -1.88
CA HIS A 251 1.99 12.63 -2.57
C HIS A 251 3.45 13.10 -2.53
N TRP A 252 4.37 12.23 -2.93
CA TRP A 252 5.81 12.55 -2.98
C TRP A 252 6.14 13.73 -3.87
N ASP A 253 5.39 13.89 -4.95
CA ASP A 253 5.57 14.84 -6.05
C ASP A 253 4.66 16.07 -5.90
N GLY A 254 3.64 16.02 -5.05
CA GLY A 254 2.74 17.15 -4.86
C GLY A 254 1.61 17.22 -5.88
N LEU A 255 1.23 16.07 -6.46
CA LEU A 255 0.26 15.97 -7.55
C LEU A 255 -1.15 16.44 -7.20
N ASN A 256 -1.50 16.51 -5.92
CA ASN A 256 -2.80 16.99 -5.44
C ASN A 256 -2.60 17.86 -4.19
N THR A 257 -3.56 18.71 -3.85
CA THR A 257 -3.52 19.57 -2.65
C THR A 257 -4.73 19.40 -1.73
N ASN A 258 -5.59 18.42 -2.02
CA ASN A 258 -6.83 18.17 -1.31
C ASN A 258 -6.83 16.74 -0.76
N LEU A 259 -6.92 16.60 0.57
CA LEU A 259 -6.87 15.30 1.24
C LEU A 259 -8.02 14.39 0.82
N HIS A 260 -9.24 14.93 0.79
CA HIS A 260 -10.43 14.18 0.40
C HIS A 260 -10.30 13.61 -1.02
N GLU A 261 -9.76 14.40 -1.96
CA GLU A 261 -9.46 13.91 -3.31
C GLU A 261 -8.41 12.80 -3.31
N VAL A 262 -7.37 12.89 -2.49
CA VAL A 262 -6.36 11.83 -2.35
C VAL A 262 -6.96 10.55 -1.79
N VAL A 263 -7.83 10.64 -0.78
CA VAL A 263 -8.53 9.48 -0.21
C VAL A 263 -9.43 8.81 -1.25
N ILE A 264 -10.25 9.58 -1.96
CA ILE A 264 -11.14 9.05 -3.00
C ILE A 264 -10.35 8.45 -4.17
N SER A 265 -9.35 9.17 -4.69
CA SER A 265 -8.54 8.70 -5.82
C SER A 265 -7.75 7.43 -5.48
N SER A 266 -7.26 7.32 -4.24
CA SER A 266 -6.63 6.09 -3.75
C SER A 266 -7.63 4.94 -3.69
N ALA A 267 -8.84 5.17 -3.15
CA ALA A 267 -9.88 4.15 -3.10
C ALA A 267 -10.33 3.70 -4.50
N ILE A 268 -10.42 4.62 -5.48
CA ILE A 268 -10.67 4.29 -6.89
C ILE A 268 -9.54 3.42 -7.45
N GLY A 269 -8.28 3.76 -7.18
CA GLY A 269 -7.12 2.97 -7.58
C GLY A 269 -7.13 1.56 -6.99
N ASP A 270 -7.64 1.42 -5.76
CA ASP A 270 -7.84 0.15 -5.07
C ASP A 270 -9.11 -0.60 -5.53
N GLY A 271 -9.91 -0.03 -6.45
CA GLY A 271 -11.04 -0.71 -7.08
C GLY A 271 -12.45 -0.26 -6.65
N MET A 272 -12.57 0.84 -5.91
CA MET A 272 -13.87 1.44 -5.62
C MET A 272 -14.51 2.02 -6.90
N THR A 273 -15.82 1.82 -7.05
CA THR A 273 -16.61 2.38 -8.16
C THR A 273 -17.71 3.31 -7.67
N TYR A 274 -18.24 4.13 -8.58
CA TYR A 274 -19.37 5.01 -8.29
C TYR A 274 -20.67 4.26 -7.95
N LYS A 275 -20.73 2.94 -8.22
CA LYS A 275 -21.91 2.11 -7.93
C LYS A 275 -21.96 1.65 -6.48
N ALA A 276 -20.82 1.63 -5.78
CA ALA A 276 -20.69 1.10 -4.43
C ALA A 276 -19.82 2.00 -3.54
N ILE A 277 -20.06 3.31 -3.53
CA ILE A 277 -19.23 4.25 -2.77
C ILE A 277 -19.37 4.00 -1.26
N ALA A 278 -18.23 3.82 -0.59
CA ALA A 278 -18.16 3.54 0.84
C ALA A 278 -18.06 4.82 1.68
N HIS A 279 -19.01 5.76 1.55
CA HIS A 279 -18.95 7.08 2.20
C HIS A 279 -18.60 7.00 3.70
N ASP A 280 -19.38 6.26 4.50
CA ASP A 280 -19.14 6.10 5.94
C ASP A 280 -17.76 5.51 6.26
N SER A 281 -17.25 4.63 5.38
CA SER A 281 -15.92 4.02 5.54
C SER A 281 -14.82 5.05 5.28
N LEU A 282 -14.92 5.79 4.17
CA LEU A 282 -13.93 6.79 3.78
C LEU A 282 -13.92 7.97 4.76
N ASP A 283 -15.09 8.48 5.17
CA ASP A 283 -15.19 9.57 6.14
C ASP A 283 -14.57 9.18 7.49
N ARG A 284 -14.81 7.94 7.93
CA ARG A 284 -14.21 7.38 9.15
C ARG A 284 -12.69 7.26 9.04
N ILE A 285 -12.19 6.79 7.90
CA ILE A 285 -10.75 6.67 7.65
C ILE A 285 -10.13 8.07 7.62
N GLU A 286 -10.66 8.98 6.81
CA GLU A 286 -10.14 10.34 6.63
C GLU A 286 -10.09 11.10 7.96
N ALA A 287 -11.17 11.08 8.75
CA ALA A 287 -11.21 11.72 10.06
C ALA A 287 -10.15 11.16 11.03
N TRP A 288 -9.85 9.87 10.95
CA TRP A 288 -8.81 9.25 11.77
C TRP A 288 -7.39 9.59 11.29
N LEU A 289 -7.14 9.58 9.97
CA LEU A 289 -5.84 9.93 9.38
C LEU A 289 -5.43 11.38 9.69
N GLN A 290 -6.42 12.28 9.81
CA GLN A 290 -6.18 13.67 10.20
C GLN A 290 -5.55 13.77 11.59
N GLU A 291 -5.97 12.94 12.55
CA GLU A 291 -5.65 13.11 13.98
C GLU A 291 -4.67 12.06 14.54
N VAL A 292 -4.51 10.90 13.89
CA VAL A 292 -3.64 9.83 14.39
C VAL A 292 -2.17 10.30 14.41
N PRO A 293 -1.47 10.25 15.56
CA PRO A 293 -0.09 10.68 15.64
C PRO A 293 0.87 9.63 15.06
N SER A 294 2.09 10.06 14.75
CA SER A 294 3.20 9.14 14.48
C SER A 294 3.55 8.32 15.73
N PRO A 295 4.12 7.11 15.59
CA PRO A 295 4.60 6.35 16.74
C PRO A 295 5.76 7.08 17.43
N ALA A 296 5.80 7.00 18.75
CA ALA A 296 6.93 7.50 19.53
C ALA A 296 8.24 6.80 19.13
N SER A 297 9.32 7.56 19.15
CA SER A 297 10.67 7.03 18.95
C SER A 297 11.05 6.04 20.06
N PRO A 298 11.76 4.93 19.74
CA PRO A 298 12.24 3.99 20.76
C PRO A 298 13.47 4.50 21.52
N PHE A 299 14.08 5.61 21.12
CA PHE A 299 15.27 6.17 21.79
C PHE A 299 14.88 6.95 23.05
N ASN A 300 15.62 6.74 24.15
CA ASN A 300 15.29 7.34 25.45
C ASN A 300 16.54 7.66 26.27
N ALA A 301 16.57 8.87 26.85
CA ALA A 301 17.68 9.35 27.67
C ALA A 301 17.84 8.61 29.02
N ASN A 302 16.81 7.89 29.45
CA ASN A 302 16.82 7.08 30.67
C ASN A 302 17.35 5.66 30.44
N GLU A 303 17.62 5.27 29.20
CA GLU A 303 18.27 3.99 28.91
C GLU A 303 19.70 3.96 29.45
N ASN A 304 20.24 2.76 29.65
CA ASN A 304 21.66 2.62 29.98
C ASN A 304 22.49 3.25 28.85
N PRO A 305 23.52 4.09 29.11
CA PRO A 305 24.38 4.65 28.06
C PRO A 305 25.09 3.62 27.16
N ALA A 306 25.18 2.36 27.60
CA ALA A 306 25.67 1.24 26.77
C ALA A 306 24.58 0.60 25.88
N SER A 307 23.32 0.97 26.06
CA SER A 307 22.19 0.54 25.24
C SER A 307 22.26 1.21 23.86
N PRO A 308 22.00 0.48 22.76
CA PRO A 308 21.93 1.11 21.44
C PRO A 308 20.73 2.07 21.31
N TYR A 309 19.76 2.02 22.24
CA TYR A 309 18.60 2.90 22.29
C TYR A 309 18.78 4.11 23.22
N TYR A 310 19.98 4.30 23.78
CA TYR A 310 20.28 5.51 24.55
C TYR A 310 20.20 6.76 23.67
N LEU A 311 19.58 7.81 24.21
CA LEU A 311 19.52 9.14 23.62
C LEU A 311 20.41 10.10 24.41
N ASP A 312 21.47 10.61 23.79
CA ASP A 312 22.30 11.65 24.38
C ASP A 312 21.62 13.02 24.19
N GLU A 313 20.98 13.54 25.25
CA GLU A 313 20.23 14.80 25.21
C GLU A 313 21.12 16.01 24.88
N GLN A 314 22.41 15.98 25.24
CA GLN A 314 23.32 17.07 24.93
C GLN A 314 23.64 17.09 23.44
N GLN A 315 23.92 15.93 22.85
CA GLN A 315 24.13 15.80 21.41
C GLN A 315 22.85 16.10 20.64
N ALA A 316 21.69 15.62 21.09
CA ALA A 316 20.40 15.94 20.49
C ALA A 316 20.10 17.45 20.51
N ALA A 317 20.47 18.18 21.57
CA ALA A 317 20.32 19.63 21.61
C ALA A 317 21.24 20.35 20.60
N ILE A 318 22.48 19.89 20.42
CA ILE A 318 23.39 20.40 19.38
C ILE A 318 22.82 20.08 17.99
N GLY A 319 22.36 18.85 17.78
CA GLY A 319 21.73 18.40 16.54
C GLY A 319 20.49 19.20 16.17
N LYS A 320 19.67 19.56 17.16
CA LYS A 320 18.49 20.41 16.94
C LYS A 320 18.88 21.78 16.38
N ALA A 321 19.91 22.42 16.93
CA ALA A 321 20.39 23.71 16.41
C ALA A 321 20.91 23.60 14.97
N ILE A 322 21.56 22.48 14.61
CA ILE A 322 22.00 22.20 13.24
C ILE A 322 20.78 21.99 12.33
N TYR A 323 19.80 21.22 12.79
CA TYR A 323 18.56 20.97 12.05
C TYR A 323 17.80 22.27 11.75
N GLU A 324 17.68 23.16 12.74
CA GLU A 324 17.06 24.47 12.57
C GLU A 324 17.75 25.31 11.49
N GLN A 325 19.07 25.20 11.35
CA GLN A 325 19.86 25.94 10.35
C GLN A 325 19.82 25.33 8.96
N HIS A 326 19.78 24.00 8.84
CA HIS A 326 20.01 23.30 7.57
C HIS A 326 18.79 22.57 7.01
N CYS A 327 17.80 22.24 7.84
CA CYS A 327 16.71 21.33 7.48
C CYS A 327 15.34 21.96 7.67
N ALA A 328 15.17 22.80 8.70
CA ALA A 328 13.87 23.30 9.13
C ALA A 328 13.15 24.14 8.05
N THR A 329 13.89 24.85 7.20
CA THR A 329 13.31 25.62 6.08
C THR A 329 12.41 24.79 5.18
N CYS A 330 12.75 23.51 4.97
CA CYS A 330 11.97 22.59 4.12
C CYS A 330 11.11 21.62 4.93
N HIS A 331 11.58 21.15 6.08
CA HIS A 331 10.94 20.03 6.78
C HIS A 331 10.14 20.41 8.02
N ALA A 332 10.45 21.54 8.68
CA ALA A 332 9.74 21.94 9.89
C ALA A 332 8.46 22.71 9.54
N PRO A 333 7.37 22.52 10.32
CA PRO A 333 6.19 23.36 10.21
C PRO A 333 6.54 24.84 10.30
N GLY A 334 6.02 25.65 9.37
CA GLY A 334 6.31 27.09 9.28
C GLY A 334 7.61 27.46 8.54
N GLY A 335 8.40 26.48 8.08
CA GLY A 335 9.52 26.74 7.17
C GLY A 335 9.04 27.28 5.82
N GLU A 336 9.83 28.16 5.18
CA GLU A 336 9.46 28.83 3.92
C GLU A 336 9.10 27.86 2.80
N ARG A 337 9.76 26.69 2.76
CA ARG A 337 9.55 25.65 1.75
C ARG A 337 8.84 24.43 2.31
N HIS A 338 8.30 24.55 3.51
CA HIS A 338 7.55 23.47 4.13
C HIS A 338 6.40 23.02 3.23
N ARG A 339 6.40 21.74 2.87
CA ARG A 339 5.33 21.11 2.09
C ARG A 339 5.04 21.76 0.73
N THR A 340 6.01 22.51 0.19
CA THR A 340 5.96 23.00 -1.18
C THR A 340 6.67 22.03 -2.12
N VAL A 341 6.36 22.12 -3.42
CA VAL A 341 7.07 21.35 -4.44
C VAL A 341 8.41 22.00 -4.69
N ILE A 342 9.50 21.30 -4.38
CA ILE A 342 10.88 21.70 -4.66
C ILE A 342 11.26 21.13 -6.03
N PRO A 343 11.76 21.95 -6.98
CA PRO A 343 12.13 21.49 -8.32
C PRO A 343 13.06 20.27 -8.28
N VAL A 344 12.81 19.28 -9.16
CA VAL A 344 13.59 18.03 -9.17
C VAL A 344 15.08 18.29 -9.42
N GLU A 345 15.40 19.27 -10.27
CA GLU A 345 16.79 19.69 -10.55
C GLU A 345 17.48 20.31 -9.32
N GLU A 346 16.72 20.89 -8.40
CA GLU A 346 17.26 21.44 -7.15
C GLU A 346 17.48 20.34 -6.11
N VAL A 347 16.52 19.42 -5.93
CA VAL A 347 16.69 18.29 -4.99
C VAL A 347 17.74 17.31 -5.53
N GLY A 348 17.82 17.13 -6.84
CA GLY A 348 18.75 16.23 -7.53
C GLY A 348 18.49 14.74 -7.34
N THR A 349 17.30 14.37 -6.83
CA THR A 349 16.89 12.96 -6.66
C THR A 349 16.38 12.37 -7.97
N ASP A 350 16.14 11.05 -8.00
CA ASP A 350 15.66 10.34 -9.20
C ASP A 350 14.43 11.03 -9.83
N ARG A 351 14.46 11.33 -11.14
CA ARG A 351 13.36 12.06 -11.83
C ARG A 351 12.24 11.20 -12.39
N HIS A 352 12.41 9.87 -12.43
CA HIS A 352 11.49 9.00 -13.18
C HIS A 352 10.03 9.12 -12.72
N ARG A 353 9.82 9.25 -11.40
CA ARG A 353 8.47 9.40 -10.84
C ARG A 353 7.81 10.71 -11.28
N VAL A 354 8.54 11.83 -11.25
CA VAL A 354 8.01 13.13 -11.69
C VAL A 354 7.62 13.05 -13.17
N ASP A 355 8.50 12.50 -14.01
CA ASP A 355 8.26 12.34 -15.45
C ASP A 355 7.07 11.44 -15.80
N MET A 356 6.64 10.60 -14.87
CA MET A 356 5.53 9.68 -15.09
C MET A 356 4.18 10.42 -15.13
N TRP A 357 4.01 11.50 -14.38
CA TRP A 357 2.78 12.29 -14.38
C TRP A 357 2.84 13.45 -15.37
N THR A 358 1.71 13.80 -15.99
CA THR A 358 1.68 14.81 -17.06
C THR A 358 0.46 15.72 -16.94
N ALA A 359 0.51 16.89 -17.56
CA ALA A 359 -0.65 17.79 -17.69
C ALA A 359 -1.89 17.11 -18.28
N GLU A 360 -1.72 16.21 -19.26
CA GLU A 360 -2.85 15.46 -19.81
C GLU A 360 -3.42 14.46 -18.81
N ALA A 361 -2.57 13.77 -18.03
CA ALA A 361 -3.03 12.88 -16.96
C ALA A 361 -3.80 13.67 -15.89
N ALA A 362 -3.27 14.80 -15.44
CA ALA A 362 -3.94 15.69 -14.49
C ALA A 362 -5.30 16.17 -15.02
N LYS A 363 -5.36 16.63 -16.27
CA LYS A 363 -6.60 17.08 -16.91
C LYS A 363 -7.64 15.96 -16.98
N ARG A 364 -7.25 14.75 -17.38
CA ARG A 364 -8.15 13.59 -17.42
C ARG A 364 -8.64 13.20 -16.04
N TYR A 365 -7.78 13.22 -15.03
CA TYR A 365 -8.18 12.82 -13.69
C TYR A 365 -9.12 13.84 -13.03
N ASN A 366 -8.91 15.13 -13.26
CA ASN A 366 -9.83 16.20 -12.85
C ASN A 366 -11.19 16.16 -13.56
N ALA A 367 -11.27 15.44 -14.68
CA ALA A 367 -12.52 15.21 -15.43
C ALA A 367 -12.93 13.73 -15.38
N TYR A 368 -12.49 13.01 -14.34
CA TYR A 368 -12.65 11.56 -14.28
C TYR A 368 -14.12 11.16 -14.24
N GLN A 369 -14.51 10.43 -15.28
CA GLN A 369 -15.82 9.86 -15.56
C GLN A 369 -16.93 10.88 -15.83
N GLU A 370 -17.53 10.82 -17.02
CA GLU A 370 -18.59 11.76 -17.44
C GLU A 370 -19.90 11.58 -16.66
N ASP A 371 -20.23 10.34 -16.28
CA ASP A 371 -21.52 9.98 -15.67
C ASP A 371 -21.59 10.21 -14.15
N TYR A 372 -20.48 10.59 -13.51
CA TYR A 372 -20.43 10.80 -12.07
C TYR A 372 -19.38 11.85 -11.69
N ASP A 373 -19.79 12.90 -10.99
CA ASP A 373 -18.87 13.92 -10.48
C ASP A 373 -18.23 13.48 -9.17
N TRP A 374 -16.98 13.03 -9.25
CA TRP A 374 -16.16 12.66 -8.10
C TRP A 374 -15.63 13.85 -7.29
N GLY A 375 -15.81 15.08 -7.76
CA GLY A 375 -15.24 16.27 -7.09
C GLY A 375 -13.73 16.43 -7.27
N MET A 376 -13.06 15.60 -8.08
CA MET A 376 -11.62 15.71 -8.37
C MET A 376 -11.34 17.00 -9.16
N ARG A 377 -10.62 17.97 -8.60
CA ARG A 377 -10.30 19.27 -9.25
C ARG A 377 -8.86 19.73 -8.99
N HIS A 378 -8.14 19.10 -8.05
CA HIS A 378 -6.85 19.60 -7.56
C HIS A 378 -5.65 18.81 -8.09
N PHE A 379 -5.85 17.85 -9.02
CA PHE A 379 -4.71 17.22 -9.68
C PHE A 379 -3.97 18.22 -10.57
N ARG A 380 -2.64 18.23 -10.47
CA ARG A 380 -1.78 19.15 -11.22
C ARG A 380 -0.56 18.44 -11.79
N ASP A 381 -0.02 19.04 -12.83
CA ASP A 381 1.31 18.73 -13.33
C ASP A 381 2.35 19.46 -12.47
N VAL A 382 3.41 18.77 -12.10
CA VAL A 382 4.44 19.27 -11.18
C VAL A 382 5.80 18.76 -11.64
N ASP A 383 6.84 19.55 -11.39
CA ASP A 383 8.21 19.22 -11.80
C ASP A 383 9.15 19.17 -10.58
N GLY A 384 8.81 18.33 -9.59
CA GLY A 384 9.54 18.29 -8.33
C GLY A 384 9.00 17.36 -7.27
N TYR A 385 9.59 17.45 -6.08
CA TYR A 385 9.24 16.66 -4.91
C TYR A 385 8.90 17.53 -3.70
N VAL A 386 7.99 17.04 -2.87
CA VAL A 386 7.55 17.69 -1.65
C VAL A 386 8.52 17.35 -0.52
N ALA A 387 9.01 18.37 0.19
CA ALA A 387 9.67 18.16 1.46
C ALA A 387 8.64 17.74 2.51
N VAL A 388 8.71 16.46 2.93
CA VAL A 388 7.77 15.90 3.91
C VAL A 388 8.18 16.28 5.34
N PRO A 389 7.23 16.47 6.28
CA PRO A 389 7.56 16.69 7.68
C PRO A 389 8.26 15.45 8.24
N HIS A 390 9.07 15.59 9.30
CA HIS A 390 9.86 14.50 9.88
C HIS A 390 9.17 13.77 11.05
N ASP A 391 7.85 13.86 11.19
CA ASP A 391 7.08 13.18 12.24
C ASP A 391 7.12 11.65 12.09
N GLY A 392 7.67 10.93 13.08
CA GLY A 392 7.93 9.50 13.04
C GLY A 392 9.05 9.09 12.08
N LEU A 393 10.03 9.98 11.83
CA LEU A 393 11.13 9.77 10.89
C LEU A 393 11.91 8.48 11.16
N TRP A 394 12.09 8.13 12.42
CA TRP A 394 12.81 6.91 12.80
C TRP A 394 12.26 5.64 12.13
N LEU A 395 10.94 5.57 11.86
CA LEU A 395 10.28 4.40 11.27
C LEU A 395 10.11 4.48 9.75
N ARG A 396 10.59 5.55 9.11
CA ARG A 396 10.35 5.82 7.68
C ARG A 396 11.44 5.34 6.73
N GLY A 397 12.39 4.55 7.22
CA GLY A 397 13.41 3.96 6.37
C GLY A 397 12.83 2.87 5.44
N PRO A 398 13.40 2.67 4.24
CA PRO A 398 14.44 3.47 3.60
C PRO A 398 13.96 4.86 3.15
N TYR A 399 14.89 5.81 3.03
CA TYR A 399 14.65 7.22 2.79
C TYR A 399 14.72 7.63 1.30
N LEU A 400 14.25 8.85 1.01
CA LEU A 400 13.90 9.40 -0.30
C LEU A 400 12.58 8.84 -0.86
N HIS A 401 12.02 9.51 -1.87
CA HIS A 401 10.72 9.13 -2.47
C HIS A 401 10.69 7.71 -3.06
N ASN A 402 11.85 7.14 -3.38
CA ASN A 402 12.01 5.79 -3.92
C ASN A 402 12.61 4.80 -2.90
N GLY A 403 12.93 5.24 -1.68
CA GLY A 403 13.54 4.42 -0.65
C GLY A 403 14.94 3.91 -1.04
N SER A 404 15.74 4.74 -1.70
CA SER A 404 17.06 4.38 -2.24
C SER A 404 18.22 4.57 -1.24
N VAL A 405 17.95 5.13 -0.06
CA VAL A 405 18.96 5.34 1.01
C VAL A 405 18.53 4.60 2.28
N PRO A 406 19.26 3.58 2.75
CA PRO A 406 18.73 2.65 3.75
C PRO A 406 18.59 3.24 5.16
N THR A 407 19.42 4.21 5.54
CA THR A 407 19.49 4.74 6.92
C THR A 407 19.61 6.28 6.95
N LEU A 408 19.24 6.93 8.06
CA LEU A 408 19.43 8.38 8.22
C LEU A 408 20.91 8.74 8.24
N ARG A 409 21.76 7.88 8.79
CA ARG A 409 23.21 8.06 8.71
C ARG A 409 23.67 8.13 7.26
N ASP A 410 23.14 7.27 6.38
CA ASP A 410 23.48 7.31 4.95
C ASP A 410 22.89 8.54 4.23
N MET A 411 21.79 9.11 4.71
CA MET A 411 21.28 10.39 4.20
C MET A 411 22.27 11.55 4.43
N LEU A 412 23.06 11.49 5.51
CA LEU A 412 24.11 12.47 5.82
C LEU A 412 25.44 12.20 5.10
N LYS A 413 25.54 11.14 4.31
CA LYS A 413 26.70 10.86 3.45
C LYS A 413 26.54 11.50 2.08
N LYS A 414 27.68 11.79 1.46
CA LYS A 414 27.71 12.15 0.04
C LYS A 414 27.24 10.95 -0.80
N PRO A 415 26.55 11.18 -1.93
CA PRO A 415 25.98 10.08 -2.72
C PRO A 415 26.96 8.98 -3.12
N GLU A 416 28.23 9.33 -3.37
CA GLU A 416 29.31 8.39 -3.68
C GLU A 416 29.66 7.43 -2.53
N ASP A 417 29.38 7.82 -1.29
CA ASP A 417 29.62 7.03 -0.08
C ASP A 417 28.36 6.29 0.42
N ARG A 418 27.22 6.46 -0.26
CA ARG A 418 25.97 5.75 0.05
C ARG A 418 26.02 4.31 -0.47
N PRO A 419 25.38 3.34 0.21
CA PRO A 419 25.25 1.98 -0.29
C PRO A 419 24.61 1.95 -1.69
N GLN A 420 25.28 1.28 -2.64
CA GLN A 420 24.78 1.11 -4.01
C GLN A 420 23.88 -0.13 -4.13
N VAL A 421 24.10 -1.13 -3.27
CA VAL A 421 23.31 -2.35 -3.18
C VAL A 421 23.04 -2.66 -1.72
N PHE A 422 21.79 -2.92 -1.39
CA PHE A 422 21.33 -3.29 -0.05
C PHE A 422 20.02 -4.09 -0.12
N TYR A 423 19.55 -4.62 1.00
CA TYR A 423 18.33 -5.43 1.05
C TYR A 423 17.20 -4.70 1.80
N ARG A 424 15.99 -4.71 1.22
CA ARG A 424 14.80 -4.03 1.75
C ARG A 424 13.77 -5.01 2.30
N GLY A 425 13.03 -4.60 3.32
CA GLY A 425 11.91 -5.38 3.87
C GLY A 425 12.27 -6.33 4.99
N TYR A 426 13.53 -6.32 5.46
CA TYR A 426 13.86 -6.91 6.75
C TYR A 426 13.46 -5.93 7.86
N ASP A 427 12.59 -6.38 8.75
CA ASP A 427 11.90 -5.53 9.73
C ASP A 427 12.69 -5.30 11.03
N LEU A 428 13.95 -5.76 11.11
CA LEU A 428 14.80 -5.49 12.27
C LEU A 428 15.32 -4.05 12.19
N PHE A 429 15.02 -3.26 13.21
CA PHE A 429 15.47 -1.88 13.31
C PHE A 429 16.98 -1.81 13.57
N ASP A 430 17.66 -0.90 12.89
CA ASP A 430 19.07 -0.56 13.13
C ASP A 430 19.14 0.73 13.97
N PRO A 431 19.34 0.64 15.29
CA PRO A 431 19.38 1.81 16.16
C PRO A 431 20.66 2.66 16.03
N ILE A 432 21.73 2.13 15.41
CA ILE A 432 23.00 2.84 15.27
C ILE A 432 22.97 3.77 14.06
N ASN A 433 22.41 3.29 12.95
CA ASN A 433 22.32 4.04 11.69
C ASN A 433 20.95 4.71 11.49
N VAL A 434 19.95 4.30 12.26
CA VAL A 434 18.54 4.74 12.21
C VAL A 434 17.90 4.40 10.88
N GLY A 435 17.21 3.25 10.86
CA GLY A 435 16.57 2.69 9.69
C GLY A 435 16.33 1.20 9.92
N PHE A 436 16.34 0.40 8.86
CA PHE A 436 16.26 -1.06 8.98
C PHE A 436 17.59 -1.71 8.61
N VAL A 437 17.90 -2.83 9.26
CA VAL A 437 19.06 -3.65 8.92
C VAL A 437 18.93 -4.08 7.46
N SER A 438 19.89 -3.66 6.64
CA SER A 438 19.83 -3.79 5.17
C SER A 438 21.01 -4.55 4.57
N GLN A 439 21.86 -5.11 5.44
CA GLN A 439 23.05 -5.90 5.09
C GLN A 439 23.14 -7.13 6.01
N GLY A 440 23.89 -8.13 5.57
CA GLY A 440 24.10 -9.39 6.30
C GLY A 440 23.15 -10.50 5.88
N GLU A 441 23.45 -11.73 6.33
CA GLU A 441 22.81 -12.97 5.88
C GLU A 441 21.29 -12.95 6.03
N GLU A 442 20.78 -12.47 7.17
CA GLU A 442 19.33 -12.42 7.42
C GLU A 442 18.60 -11.39 6.54
N ALA A 443 19.22 -10.23 6.32
CA ALA A 443 18.68 -9.22 5.42
C ALA A 443 18.69 -9.71 3.97
N GLU A 444 19.72 -10.44 3.55
CA GLU A 444 19.79 -11.07 2.22
C GLU A 444 18.76 -12.19 2.06
N ARG A 445 18.57 -13.01 3.09
CA ARG A 445 17.63 -14.14 3.07
C ARG A 445 16.17 -13.71 2.99
N ILE A 446 15.81 -12.62 3.67
CA ILE A 446 14.42 -12.15 3.80
C ILE A 446 14.12 -11.03 2.82
N GLY A 447 15.08 -10.12 2.62
CA GLY A 447 14.87 -8.87 1.94
C GLY A 447 14.94 -8.95 0.41
N PHE A 448 14.44 -7.90 -0.22
CA PHE A 448 14.57 -7.67 -1.65
C PHE A 448 15.89 -6.96 -1.94
N ARG A 449 16.74 -7.53 -2.81
CA ARG A 449 17.97 -6.89 -3.28
C ARG A 449 17.64 -5.63 -4.07
N TYR A 450 17.94 -4.48 -3.50
CA TYR A 450 17.78 -3.17 -4.10
C TYR A 450 19.11 -2.71 -4.71
N ASP A 451 19.07 -2.26 -5.96
CA ASP A 451 20.22 -1.80 -6.73
C ASP A 451 19.95 -0.40 -7.24
N THR A 452 20.77 0.57 -6.86
CA THR A 452 20.60 1.99 -7.16
C THR A 452 20.95 2.32 -8.61
N GLY A 453 21.60 1.40 -9.34
CA GLY A 453 21.89 1.54 -10.77
C GLY A 453 20.69 1.19 -11.68
N VAL A 454 19.61 0.63 -11.12
CA VAL A 454 18.38 0.34 -11.87
C VAL A 454 17.59 1.64 -12.08
N PRO A 455 17.00 1.89 -13.28
CA PRO A 455 16.19 3.07 -13.53
C PRO A 455 15.05 3.24 -12.50
N GLY A 456 14.87 4.45 -11.95
CA GLY A 456 13.91 4.74 -10.89
C GLY A 456 14.41 4.42 -9.48
N ASN A 457 15.65 3.93 -9.32
CA ASN A 457 16.23 3.55 -8.03
C ASN A 457 17.40 4.44 -7.59
N SER A 458 17.71 5.52 -8.30
CA SER A 458 18.87 6.36 -8.00
C SER A 458 18.84 6.87 -6.56
N ASN A 459 19.99 6.80 -5.89
CA ASN A 459 20.24 7.29 -4.53
C ASN A 459 20.93 8.67 -4.52
N GLN A 460 20.88 9.39 -5.63
CA GLN A 460 21.49 10.71 -5.78
C GLN A 460 20.62 11.82 -5.17
N GLY A 461 21.16 13.04 -5.10
CA GLY A 461 20.47 14.21 -4.61
C GLY A 461 20.34 14.28 -3.10
N HIS A 462 19.59 15.28 -2.65
CA HIS A 462 19.41 15.66 -1.25
C HIS A 462 20.76 15.80 -0.54
N LEU A 463 21.55 16.79 -0.98
CA LEU A 463 22.93 17.02 -0.51
C LEU A 463 23.01 17.83 0.79
N PHE A 464 21.87 18.26 1.33
CA PHE A 464 21.79 19.06 2.55
C PHE A 464 22.39 18.29 3.75
N GLY A 465 23.33 18.91 4.45
CA GLY A 465 24.02 18.31 5.61
C GLY A 465 25.19 17.37 5.26
N THR A 466 25.41 17.04 3.98
CA THR A 466 26.44 16.06 3.59
C THR A 466 27.89 16.56 3.74
N ASP A 467 28.10 17.87 3.75
CA ASP A 467 29.41 18.51 3.98
C ASP A 467 29.67 18.88 5.44
N LEU A 468 28.75 18.56 6.35
CA LEU A 468 28.97 18.79 7.79
C LEU A 468 30.17 17.96 8.28
N PRO A 469 30.96 18.48 9.24
CA PRO A 469 31.94 17.67 9.96
C PRO A 469 31.29 16.45 10.64
N GLU A 470 32.05 15.36 10.80
CA GLU A 470 31.50 14.09 11.30
C GLU A 470 30.86 14.22 12.70
N ASP A 471 31.48 14.97 13.62
CA ASP A 471 30.92 15.24 14.95
C ASP A 471 29.56 15.97 14.88
N ARG A 472 29.37 16.81 13.86
CA ARG A 472 28.12 17.53 13.61
C ARG A 472 27.06 16.63 12.96
N LYS A 473 27.47 15.68 12.12
CA LYS A 473 26.58 14.64 11.60
C LYS A 473 26.08 13.73 12.70
N GLU A 474 26.94 13.31 13.63
CA GLU A 474 26.53 12.50 14.78
C GLU A 474 25.54 13.26 15.68
N ALA A 475 25.83 14.51 16.01
CA ALA A 475 24.91 15.34 16.80
C ALA A 475 23.56 15.49 16.10
N LEU A 476 23.55 15.77 14.78
CA LEU A 476 22.34 15.87 13.99
C LEU A 476 21.57 14.55 13.97
N LEU A 477 22.24 13.41 13.76
CA LEU A 477 21.62 12.08 13.81
C LEU A 477 20.96 11.83 15.17
N GLU A 478 21.61 12.24 16.26
CA GLU A 478 21.05 12.12 17.61
C GLU A 478 19.74 12.91 17.77
N TYR A 479 19.65 14.09 17.18
CA TYR A 479 18.38 14.82 17.13
C TYR A 479 17.35 14.12 16.23
N LEU A 480 17.75 13.62 15.06
CA LEU A 480 16.83 12.94 14.15
C LEU A 480 16.24 11.66 14.74
N LYS A 481 16.94 10.98 15.66
CA LYS A 481 16.39 9.87 16.45
C LYS A 481 15.15 10.26 17.25
N THR A 482 14.99 11.54 17.61
CA THR A 482 13.84 12.01 18.38
C THR A 482 12.60 12.25 17.53
N LEU A 483 12.73 12.25 16.20
CA LEU A 483 11.70 12.64 15.25
C LEU A 483 10.85 11.48 14.75
#